data_AF-A0A3C1BGA3-F1
#
_entry.id   AF-A0A3C1BGA3-F1
#
_cell.length_a   1.000
_cell.length_b   1.000
_cell.length_c   1.000
_cell.angle_alpha   90.00
_cell.angle_beta   90.00
_cell.angle_gamma   90.00
#
_symmetry.space_group_name_H-M   'P 1'
#
loop_
_entity.id
_entity.type
_entity.pdbx_description
1 polymer ?
#
loop_
_entity_poly.entity_id
_entity_poly.type
_entity_poly.pdbx_seq_one_letter_code
_entity_poly.pdbx_strand_id
1 'polypeptide(L)' 'MRMTGNKIFLDSNDVWIAATVKQYGLTLISRDRHFAEIDNIPVEHW' A
#
# COMPACT_ATOMS: atom_id res chain seq x y z
N MET A 1 8.18 -3.53 -7.12
CA MET A 1 7.17 -2.51 -6.79
C MET A 1 7.76 -1.19 -7.23
N ARG A 2 7.15 -0.49 -8.19
CA ARG A 2 7.63 0.83 -8.62
C ARG A 2 6.99 1.85 -7.67
N MET A 3 7.77 2.80 -7.17
CA MET A 3 7.29 3.90 -6.34
C MET A 3 7.41 5.16 -7.18
N THR A 4 6.29 5.71 -7.65
CA THR A 4 6.26 6.87 -8.54
C THR A 4 5.87 8.13 -7.78
N GLY A 5 6.79 9.11 -7.73
CA GLY A 5 6.46 10.51 -7.47
C GLY A 5 6.28 10.92 -6.01
N ASN A 6 7.21 11.75 -5.52
CA ASN A 6 7.31 12.28 -4.16
C ASN A 6 7.65 11.25 -3.09
N LYS A 7 8.76 11.46 -2.38
CA LYS A 7 9.38 10.45 -1.51
C LYS A 7 8.60 10.35 -0.19
N ILE A 8 7.52 9.56 -0.19
CA ILE A 8 6.90 9.08 1.04
C ILE A 8 7.68 7.82 1.47
N PHE A 9 8.26 7.85 2.66
CA PHE A 9 8.97 6.69 3.20
C PHE A 9 7.93 5.64 3.57
N LEU A 10 7.93 4.52 2.86
CA LEU A 10 7.23 3.31 3.31
C LEU A 10 8.04 2.66 4.42
N ASP A 11 7.38 2.40 5.54
CA ASP A 11 7.97 1.63 6.63
C ASP A 11 8.02 0.13 6.26
N SER A 12 8.85 -0.64 6.95
CA SER A 12 8.92 -2.10 6.76
C SER A 12 7.55 -2.78 6.86
N ASN A 13 6.67 -2.26 7.72
CA ASN A 13 5.32 -2.78 7.91
C ASN A 13 4.44 -2.56 6.67
N ASP A 14 4.58 -1.42 6.00
CA ASP A 14 3.79 -1.08 4.81
C ASP A 14 4.05 -2.08 3.68
N VAL A 15 5.31 -2.50 3.54
CA VAL A 15 5.72 -3.51 2.55
C VAL A 15 5.09 -4.87 2.84
N TRP A 16 5.10 -5.33 4.11
CA TRP A 16 4.50 -6.61 4.48
C TRP A 16 2.98 -6.61 4.33
N ILE A 17 2.33 -5.50 4.68
CA ILE A 17 0.88 -5.33 4.50
C ILE A 17 0.54 -5.36 3.01
N ALA A 18 1.23 -4.58 2.18
CA ALA A 18 1.00 -4.56 0.73
C ALA A 18 1.26 -5.92 0.07
N ALA A 19 2.31 -6.63 0.49
CA ALA A 19 2.60 -7.98 0.01
C ALA A 19 1.47 -8.96 0.34
N THR A 20 0.94 -8.89 1.57
CA THR A 20 -0.19 -9.72 2.01
C THR A 20 -1.44 -9.43 1.18
N VAL A 21 -1.78 -8.14 1.01
CA VAL A 21 -2.92 -7.69 0.21
C VAL A 21 -2.83 -8.25 -1.21
N LYS A 22 -1.65 -8.14 -1.84
CA LYS A 22 -1.40 -8.65 -3.18
C LYS A 22 -1.45 -10.17 -3.27
N GLN A 23 -0.85 -10.89 -2.32
CA GLN A 23 -0.79 -12.35 -2.33
C GLN A 23 -2.19 -12.98 -2.29
N TYR A 24 -3.12 -12.36 -1.57
CA TYR A 24 -4.46 -12.90 -1.35
C TYR A 24 -5.57 -12.18 -2.14
N GLY A 25 -5.24 -11.14 -2.91
CA GLY A 25 -6.24 -10.39 -3.69
C GLY A 25 -7.25 -9.63 -2.82
N LEU A 26 -6.80 -9.09 -1.68
CA LEU A 26 -7.66 -8.38 -0.72
C LEU A 26 -7.79 -6.89 -1.07
N THR A 27 -8.79 -6.21 -0.51
CA THR A 27 -8.87 -4.74 -0.43
C THR A 27 -8.34 -4.26 0.91
N LEU A 28 -7.38 -3.34 0.90
CA LEU A 28 -6.85 -2.72 2.11
C LEU A 28 -7.72 -1.53 2.50
N ILE A 29 -8.39 -1.59 3.65
CA ILE A 29 -9.08 -0.44 4.23
C ILE A 29 -8.12 0.23 5.21
N SER A 30 -7.76 1.49 4.96
CA SER A 30 -6.81 2.22 5.81
C SER A 30 -7.09 3.73 5.83
N ARG A 31 -6.69 4.39 6.91
CA ARG A 31 -6.60 5.86 6.99
C ARG A 31 -5.20 6.38 6.67
N ASP A 32 -4.25 5.46 6.49
CA ASP A 32 -2.87 5.79 6.22
C ASP A 32 -2.67 6.04 4.72
N ARG A 33 -2.33 7.29 4.42
CA ARG A 33 -2.11 7.77 3.05
C ARG A 33 -0.91 7.11 2.37
N HIS A 34 0.02 6.48 3.12
CA HIS A 34 1.20 5.84 2.54
C HIS A 34 0.82 4.72 1.55
N PHE A 35 -0.28 4.01 1.82
CA PHE A 35 -0.75 2.93 0.94
C PHE A 35 -1.33 3.43 -0.38
N ALA A 36 -1.75 4.69 -0.46
CA ALA A 36 -2.28 5.27 -1.69
C ALA A 36 -1.21 5.40 -2.79
N GLU A 37 0.08 5.37 -2.45
CA GLU A 37 1.18 5.42 -3.41
C GLU A 37 1.72 4.03 -3.80
N ILE A 38 1.13 2.96 -3.27
CA ILE A 38 1.54 1.60 -3.60
C ILE A 38 0.76 1.12 -4.83
N ASP A 39 1.44 1.07 -5.98
CA ASP A 39 0.88 0.54 -7.21
C ASP A 39 0.43 -0.93 -7.05
N ASN A 40 -0.72 -1.25 -7.67
CA ASN A 40 -1.27 -2.61 -7.80
C ASN A 40 -1.74 -3.28 -6.50
N ILE A 41 -2.19 -2.50 -5.51
CA ILE A 41 -3.05 -2.99 -4.44
C ILE A 41 -4.33 -2.15 -4.40
N PRO A 42 -5.52 -2.75 -4.21
CA PRO A 42 -6.74 -1.97 -4.03
C PRO A 42 -6.79 -1.43 -2.60
N VAL A 43 -6.90 -0.11 -2.46
CA VAL A 43 -6.97 0.59 -1.18
C VAL A 43 -8.25 1.41 -1.13
N GLU A 44 -9.01 1.25 -0.05
CA GLU A 44 -10.17 2.09 0.27
C GLU A 44 -9.86 2.94 1.50
N HIS A 45 -10.17 4.24 1.40
CA HIS A 45 -9.97 5.17 2.49
C HIS A 45 -11.21 5.22 3.38
N TRP A 46 -11.02 5.10 4.70
CA TRP A 46 -12.06 5.37 5.70
C TRP A 46 -11.98 6.83 6.14
#